data_AF-A0A531MPQ5-F1
#
_entry.id   AF-A0A531MPQ5-F1
#
_cell.length_a   1.000
_cell.length_b   1.000
_cell.length_c   1.000
_cell.angle_alpha   90.00
_cell.angle_beta   90.00
_cell.angle_gamma   90.00
#
_symmetry.space_group_name_H-M   'P 1'
#
loop_
_entity.id
_entity.type
_entity.pdbx_description
1 polymer ?
#
loop_
_entity_poly.entity_id
_entity_poly.type
_entity_poly.pdbx_seq_one_letter_code
_entity_poly.pdbx_strand_id
1 'polypeptide(L)'
;MKDPFCAVVTGQSLITHDIRHVQDERFAEVVRFLEQGDVVFTNFESTILGKHGGWPTKGRYFGYSRAEVLDALQDIGFNALALPLASREHRQHRD
;
A
#
# COMPACT_ATOMS: atom_id res chain seq x y z
N MET A 1 -24.89 11.34 21.17
CA MET A 1 -24.21 10.04 21.01
C MET A 1 -22.98 10.32 20.17
N LYS A 2 -21.80 9.79 20.53
CA LYS A 2 -20.66 9.82 19.60
C LYS A 2 -20.97 8.82 18.48
N ASP A 3 -20.71 9.22 17.24
CA ASP A 3 -20.81 8.29 16.12
C ASP A 3 -19.90 7.07 16.38
N PRO A 4 -20.37 5.86 16.02
CA PRO A 4 -19.58 4.64 16.21
C PRO A 4 -18.33 4.71 15.34
N PHE A 5 -17.19 4.32 15.91
CA PHE A 5 -15.93 4.22 15.17
C PHE A 5 -16.03 3.16 14.07
N CYS A 6 -15.67 3.51 12.85
CA CYS A 6 -15.77 2.67 11.66
C CYS A 6 -14.38 2.37 11.10
N ALA A 7 -14.04 1.08 11.00
CA ALA A 7 -12.83 0.63 10.32
C ALA A 7 -13.20 -0.10 9.02
N VAL A 8 -12.68 0.40 7.90
CA VAL A 8 -12.81 -0.21 6.58
C VAL A 8 -11.52 -0.95 6.27
N VAL A 9 -11.61 -2.27 6.14
CA VAL A 9 -10.46 -3.15 5.92
C VAL A 9 -10.56 -3.75 4.52
N THR A 10 -9.53 -3.52 3.71
CA THR A 10 -9.40 -4.10 2.38
C THR A 10 -8.30 -5.16 2.37
N GLY A 11 -8.30 -5.97 1.30
CA GLY A 11 -7.28 -6.99 1.08
C GLY A 11 -5.96 -6.41 0.57
N GLN A 12 -5.23 -7.23 -0.18
CA GLN A 12 -3.98 -6.83 -0.82
C GLN A 12 -4.22 -5.77 -1.90
N SER A 13 -3.56 -4.63 -1.77
CA SER A 13 -3.51 -3.64 -2.83
C SER A 13 -2.62 -4.14 -3.98
N LEU A 14 -3.19 -4.11 -5.18
CA LEU A 14 -2.49 -4.38 -6.44
C LEU A 14 -2.15 -3.10 -7.21
N ILE A 15 -2.40 -1.94 -6.59
CA ILE A 15 -2.09 -0.63 -7.16
C ILE A 15 -0.57 -0.47 -7.12
N THR A 16 0.06 -0.45 -8.29
CA THR A 16 1.52 -0.46 -8.46
C THR A 16 2.05 0.73 -9.27
N HIS A 17 1.14 1.59 -9.73
CA HIS A 17 1.41 2.82 -10.46
C HIS A 17 0.39 3.88 -10.04
N ASP A 18 0.64 5.14 -10.43
CA ASP A 18 -0.28 6.23 -10.16
C ASP A 18 -1.58 6.07 -10.96
N ILE A 19 -2.71 5.94 -10.25
CA ILE A 19 -4.04 5.78 -10.85
C ILE A 19 -4.94 7.00 -10.64
N ARG A 20 -4.43 8.12 -10.14
CA ARG A 20 -5.24 9.32 -9.86
C ARG A 20 -5.89 9.94 -11.11
N HIS A 21 -5.37 9.60 -12.28
CA HIS A 21 -5.92 10.01 -13.57
C HIS A 21 -7.10 9.13 -14.04
N VAL A 22 -7.38 8.01 -13.37
CA VAL A 22 -8.46 7.09 -13.74
C VAL A 22 -9.80 7.72 -13.39
N GLN A 23 -10.64 7.89 -14.41
CA GLN A 23 -12.00 8.42 -14.29
C GLN A 23 -12.98 7.29 -14.65
N ASP A 24 -13.36 6.49 -13.66
CA ASP A 24 -14.33 5.41 -13.79
C ASP A 24 -15.39 5.55 -12.68
N GLU A 25 -16.67 5.50 -13.05
CA GLU A 25 -17.77 5.72 -12.10
C GLU A 25 -17.82 4.65 -11.00
N ARG A 26 -17.48 3.40 -11.33
CA ARG A 26 -17.44 2.29 -10.37
C ARG A 26 -16.27 2.46 -9.42
N PHE A 27 -15.15 2.96 -9.92
CA PHE A 27 -14.03 3.31 -9.06
C PHE A 27 -14.38 4.44 -8.10
N ALA A 28 -15.09 5.46 -8.58
CA ALA A 28 -15.58 6.55 -7.73
C ALA A 28 -16.57 6.06 -6.65
N GLU A 29 -17.38 5.05 -6.93
CA GLU A 29 -18.23 4.39 -5.92
C GLU A 29 -17.41 3.71 -4.83
N VAL A 30 -16.31 3.02 -5.20
CA VAL A 30 -15.40 2.41 -4.23
C VAL A 30 -14.74 3.46 -3.37
N VAL A 31 -14.24 4.56 -3.94
CA VAL A 31 -13.66 5.68 -3.19
C VAL A 31 -14.65 6.24 -2.17
N ARG A 32 -15.90 6.51 -2.58
CA ARG A 32 -16.97 6.96 -1.68
C ARG A 32 -17.33 5.96 -0.59
N PHE A 33 -17.12 4.66 -0.83
CA PHE A 33 -17.28 3.64 0.20
C PHE A 33 -16.14 3.70 1.22
N LEU A 34 -14.90 3.84 0.76
CA LEU A 34 -13.72 3.91 1.63
C LEU A 34 -13.77 5.15 2.54
N GLU A 35 -14.20 6.30 2.03
CA GLU A 35 -14.32 7.58 2.77
C GLU A 35 -15.26 7.53 3.99
N GLN A 36 -16.08 6.47 4.14
CA GLN A 36 -16.96 6.28 5.30
C GLN A 36 -16.22 5.77 6.55
N GLY A 37 -14.97 5.32 6.40
CA GLY A 37 -14.15 4.80 7.50
C GLY A 37 -13.36 5.90 8.21
N ASP A 38 -13.33 5.88 9.54
CA ASP A 38 -12.35 6.64 10.32
C ASP A 38 -10.93 6.12 10.07
N VAL A 39 -10.82 4.80 9.89
CA VAL A 39 -9.59 4.11 9.49
C VAL A 39 -9.86 3.26 8.27
N VAL A 40 -9.09 3.50 7.22
CA VAL A 40 -9.17 2.79 5.93
C VAL A 40 -7.83 2.12 5.68
N PHE A 41 -7.86 0.79 5.72
CA PHE A 41 -6.67 -0.04 5.69
C PHE A 41 -6.54 -0.85 4.40
N THR A 42 -5.31 -0.97 3.91
CA THR A 42 -4.96 -1.95 2.87
C THR A 42 -3.62 -2.65 3.15
N ASN A 43 -3.49 -3.89 2.68
CA ASN A 43 -2.21 -4.60 2.73
C ASN A 43 -1.39 -4.26 1.48
N PHE A 44 -0.30 -3.51 1.64
CA PHE A 44 0.55 -3.07 0.53
C PHE A 44 1.88 -3.83 0.55
N GLU A 45 1.91 -4.98 -0.12
CA GLU A 45 3.07 -5.89 -0.14
C GLU A 45 4.17 -5.47 -1.14
N SER A 46 4.00 -4.36 -1.86
CA SER A 46 5.02 -3.88 -2.80
C SER A 46 6.14 -3.13 -2.07
N THR A 47 7.33 -3.11 -2.66
CA THR A 47 8.44 -2.34 -2.11
C THR A 47 8.47 -0.96 -2.73
N ILE A 48 8.51 0.09 -1.89
CA ILE A 48 8.73 1.45 -2.35
C ILE A 48 10.21 1.66 -2.67
N LEU A 49 10.49 2.14 -3.88
CA LEU A 49 11.83 2.54 -4.29
C LEU A 49 12.25 3.80 -3.53
N GLY A 50 13.12 3.63 -2.54
CA GLY A 50 13.69 4.73 -1.74
C GLY A 50 15.01 5.27 -2.29
N LYS A 51 15.40 6.46 -1.83
CA LYS A 51 16.63 7.18 -2.21
C LYS A 51 17.93 6.41 -1.93
N HIS A 52 17.89 5.43 -1.03
CA HIS A 52 19.05 4.65 -0.60
C HIS A 52 19.25 3.33 -1.36
N GLY A 53 18.47 3.08 -2.41
CA GLY A 53 18.53 1.82 -3.16
C GLY A 53 17.92 0.65 -2.40
N GLY A 54 17.12 -0.16 -3.09
CA GLY A 54 16.66 -1.44 -2.56
C GLY A 54 17.80 -2.46 -2.55
N TRP A 55 17.61 -3.58 -1.85
CA TRP A 55 18.53 -4.71 -1.90
C TRP A 55 18.83 -5.10 -3.37
N PRO A 56 20.07 -5.47 -3.76
CA PRO A 56 20.49 -5.61 -5.17
C PRO A 56 19.69 -6.61 -6.03
N THR A 57 18.86 -7.46 -5.42
CA THR A 57 17.98 -8.42 -6.11
C THR A 57 16.51 -7.97 -6.22
N LYS A 58 16.12 -6.89 -5.53
CA LYS A 58 14.79 -6.25 -5.67
C LYS A 58 14.80 -5.38 -6.92
N GLY A 59 14.18 -5.89 -7.99
CA GLY A 59 14.25 -5.32 -9.34
C GLY A 59 14.40 -6.38 -10.43
N ARG A 60 14.88 -7.58 -10.10
CA ARG A 60 14.87 -8.73 -11.02
C ARG A 60 13.79 -9.78 -10.74
N TYR A 61 13.37 -9.94 -9.48
CA TYR A 61 12.36 -10.95 -9.09
C TYR A 61 11.15 -10.40 -8.31
N PHE A 62 11.30 -9.23 -7.67
CA PHE A 62 10.23 -8.56 -6.94
C PHE A 62 10.03 -7.18 -7.55
N GLY A 63 8.82 -6.92 -8.06
CA GLY A 63 8.43 -5.61 -8.57
C GLY A 63 8.54 -4.54 -7.48
N TYR A 64 9.03 -3.36 -7.82
CA TYR A 64 9.04 -2.20 -6.94
C TYR A 64 7.99 -1.19 -7.41
N SER A 65 7.38 -0.50 -6.46
CA SER A 65 6.51 0.64 -6.70
C SER A 65 7.29 1.94 -6.50
N ARG A 66 6.91 2.98 -7.24
CA ARG A 66 7.42 4.33 -7.03
C ARG A 66 6.73 4.94 -5.80
N ALA A 67 7.36 5.93 -5.18
CA ALA A 67 6.80 6.61 -4.01
C ALA A 67 5.42 7.24 -4.29
N GLU A 68 5.18 7.67 -5.54
CA GLU A 68 3.89 8.19 -6.02
C GLU A 68 2.71 7.21 -5.85
N VAL A 69 2.98 5.91 -5.67
CA VAL A 69 1.92 4.93 -5.36
C VAL A 69 1.36 5.16 -3.96
N LEU A 70 2.18 5.60 -3.01
CA LEU A 70 1.68 5.97 -1.68
C LEU A 70 0.78 7.20 -1.76
N ASP A 71 1.15 8.19 -2.58
CA ASP A 71 0.31 9.38 -2.82
C ASP A 71 -1.01 8.95 -3.47
N ALA A 72 -0.99 8.04 -4.44
CA ALA A 72 -2.20 7.51 -5.06
C ALA A 72 -3.09 6.75 -4.07
N LEU A 73 -2.52 5.93 -3.18
CA LEU A 73 -3.29 5.24 -2.14
C LEU A 73 -3.91 6.23 -1.13
N GLN A 74 -3.17 7.28 -0.78
CA GLN A 74 -3.68 8.33 0.10
C GLN A 74 -4.83 9.11 -0.56
N ASP A 75 -4.70 9.47 -1.84
CA ASP A 75 -5.74 10.18 -2.59
C ASP A 75 -7.03 9.35 -2.77
N ILE A 76 -6.93 8.01 -2.70
CA ILE A 76 -8.08 7.08 -2.70
C ILE A 76 -8.78 7.01 -1.32
N GLY A 77 -8.12 7.50 -0.28
CA GLY A 77 -8.64 7.53 1.10
C GLY A 77 -7.99 6.53 2.05
N PHE A 78 -6.96 5.77 1.64
CA PHE A 78 -6.24 4.89 2.56
C PHE A 78 -5.39 5.71 3.54
N ASN A 79 -5.63 5.52 4.84
CA ASN A 79 -4.88 6.20 5.91
C ASN A 79 -4.08 5.24 6.79
N ALA A 80 -4.21 3.93 6.57
CA ALA A 80 -3.42 2.89 7.20
C ALA A 80 -2.97 1.85 6.17
N LEU A 81 -1.74 1.34 6.31
CA LEU A 81 -1.21 0.29 5.44
C LEU A 81 -0.36 -0.71 6.21
N ALA A 82 -0.38 -1.96 5.75
CA ALA A 82 0.62 -2.96 6.13
C ALA A 82 1.71 -3.04 5.06
N LEU A 83 2.94 -3.22 5.50
CA LEU A 83 4.11 -3.40 4.65
C LEU A 83 4.60 -4.84 4.76
N PRO A 84 5.27 -5.37 3.72
CA PRO A 84 5.85 -6.70 3.79
C PRO A 84 6.94 -6.72 4.85
N LEU A 85 6.89 -7.71 5.74
CA LEU A 85 7.93 -7.93 6.73
C LEU A 85 9.22 -8.30 5.99
N ALA A 86 10.29 -7.51 6.18
CA ALA A 86 11.61 -7.91 5.72
C ALA A 86 12.11 -9.03 6.64
N SER A 87 11.99 -10.27 6.19
CA SER A 87 12.58 -11.42 6.88
C SER A 87 14.08 -11.20 7.04
N ARG A 88 14.55 -11.03 8.28
CA ARG A 88 15.98 -11.08 8.58
C ARG A 88 16.43 -12.51 8.37
N GLU A 89 17.07 -12.80 7.24
CA GLU A 89 17.85 -14.02 7.10
C GLU A 89 19.01 -13.94 8.09
N HIS A 90 18.91 -14.71 9.18
CA HIS A 90 20.02 -14.96 10.07
C HIS A 90 21.14 -15.60 9.26
N ARG A 91 22.26 -14.88 9.07
CA ARG A 91 23.54 -15.51 8.72
C ARG A 91 23.91 -16.44 9.87
N GLN A 92 23.58 -17.73 9.76
CA GLN A 92 24.40 -18.77 10.33
C GLN A 92 25.68 -18.85 9.47
N HIS A 93 26.62 -17.96 9.74
CA HIS A 93 28.01 -18.24 9.40
C HIS A 93 28.62 -18.99 10.57
N ARG A 94 29.05 -20.21 10.25
CA ARG A 94 29.92 -21.08 11.03
C ARG A 94 31.10 -20.27 11.59
N ASP A 95 31.49 -20.61 12.80
CA ASP A 95 32.85 -21.09 13.10
C ASP A 95 32.72 -22.21 14.15
#